data_AF-A0A927FW55-F1
#
_entry.id   AF-A0A927FW55-F1
#
_cell.length_a   1.000
_cell.length_b   1.000
_cell.length_c   1.000
_cell.angle_alpha   90.00
_cell.angle_beta   90.00
_cell.angle_gamma   90.00
#
_symmetry.space_group_name_H-M   'P 1'
#
loop_
_entity.id
_entity.type
_entity.pdbx_description
1 polymer ?
#
loop_
_entity_poly.entity_id
_entity_poly.type
_entity_poly.pdbx_seq_one_letter_code
_entity_poly.pdbx_strand_id
1 'polypeptide(L)' 'MCAEAVWWRCHRRIIADHLLARGFAVFHIMGQDNVPLATLTPGAACRDGKVTYPAADG' A
#
# COMPACT_ATOMS: atom_id res chain seq x y z
N MET A 1 -12.75 2.60 10.20
CA MET A 1 -12.32 1.37 9.50
C MET A 1 -12.80 1.51 8.05
N CYS A 2 -11.95 1.33 7.03
CA CYS A 2 -12.14 1.96 5.72
C CYS A 2 -13.43 1.58 5.00
N ALA A 3 -14.13 2.60 4.47
CA ALA A 3 -15.33 2.47 3.65
C ALA A 3 -15.08 2.80 2.17
N GLU A 4 -13.84 3.14 1.79
CA GLU A 4 -13.52 3.62 0.44
C GLU A 4 -13.16 2.45 -0.47
N ALA A 5 -13.81 2.38 -1.63
CA ALA A 5 -13.47 1.44 -2.70
C ALA A 5 -12.04 1.65 -3.23
N VAL A 6 -11.53 2.88 -3.08
CA VAL A 6 -10.26 3.36 -3.61
C VAL A 6 -9.10 3.06 -2.65
N TRP A 7 -8.34 2.00 -2.93
CA TRP A 7 -7.27 1.54 -2.03
C TRP A 7 -6.20 2.62 -1.75
N TRP A 8 -5.87 3.46 -2.73
CA TRP A 8 -4.79 4.46 -2.61
C TRP A 8 -5.14 5.68 -1.76
N ARG A 9 -6.41 5.88 -1.42
CA ARG A 9 -6.87 6.99 -0.56
C ARG A 9 -7.15 6.56 0.88
N CYS A 10 -7.05 5.27 1.16
CA CYS A 10 -7.50 4.67 2.40
C CYS A 10 -6.35 3.98 3.14
N HIS A 11 -6.58 3.48 4.36
CA HIS A 11 -5.53 2.78 5.13
C HIS A 11 -5.04 1.48 4.49
N ARG A 12 -5.76 0.92 3.49
CA ARG A 12 -5.36 -0.34 2.84
C ARG A 12 -4.06 -0.17 2.07
N ARG A 13 -3.76 1.05 1.65
CA ARG A 13 -2.44 1.43 1.12
C ARG A 13 -1.32 1.20 2.13
N ILE A 14 -1.48 1.70 3.36
CA ILE A 14 -0.47 1.57 4.44
C ILE A 14 -0.24 0.10 4.79
N ILE A 15 -1.30 -0.70 4.89
CA ILE A 15 -1.21 -2.13 5.19
C ILE A 15 -0.46 -2.87 4.07
N ALA A 16 -0.76 -2.57 2.81
CA ALA A 16 -0.09 -3.16 1.65
C ALA A 16 1.42 -2.88 1.68
N ASP A 17 1.83 -1.64 1.96
CA ASP A 17 3.25 -1.28 2.06
C ASP A 17 4.00 -2.12 3.10
N HIS A 18 3.40 -2.35 4.27
CA HIS A 18 4.02 -3.16 5.33
C HIS A 18 4.12 -4.65 4.97
N LEU A 19 3.17 -5.18 4.20
CA LEU A 19 3.22 -6.55 3.71
C LEU A 19 4.26 -6.70 2.60
N LEU A 20 4.31 -5.76 1.66
CA LEU A 20 5.34 -5.70 0.61
C LEU A 20 6.74 -5.59 1.21
N ALA A 21 6.92 -4.75 2.24
CA ALA A 21 8.19 -4.59 2.95
C ALA A 21 8.68 -5.89 3.61
N ARG A 22 7.78 -6.81 3.95
CA ARG A 22 8.09 -8.14 4.51
C ARG A 22 8.26 -9.21 3.44
N GLY A 23 8.19 -8.86 2.15
CA GLY A 23 8.37 -9.78 1.03
C GLY A 23 7.11 -10.53 0.61
N PHE A 24 5.93 -10.17 1.12
CA PHE A 24 4.68 -10.77 0.67
C PHE A 24 4.21 -10.14 -0.64
N ALA A 25 3.71 -10.96 -1.57
CA ALA A 25 2.97 -10.47 -2.71
C ALA A 25 1.58 -10.00 -2.27
N VAL A 26 1.21 -8.77 -2.65
CA VAL A 26 -0.09 -8.16 -2.30
C VAL A 26 -0.79 -7.77 -3.59
N PHE A 27 -2.08 -8.04 -3.66
CA PHE A 27 -2.91 -7.71 -4.82
C PHE A 27 -4.12 -6.89 -4.36
N HIS A 28 -4.48 -5.86 -5.14
CA HIS A 28 -5.68 -5.07 -4.88
C HIS A 28 -6.85 -5.62 -5.68
N ILE A 29 -7.83 -6.24 -5.02
CA ILE A 29 -9.02 -6.77 -5.68
C ILE A 29 -9.98 -5.60 -5.95
N MET A 30 -10.04 -5.15 -7.22
CA MET A 30 -10.87 -4.03 -7.68
C MET A 30 -12.11 -4.48 -8.46
N GLY A 31 -12.15 -5.75 -8.88
CA GLY A 31 -13.23 -6.37 -9.63
C GLY A 31 -12.83 -7.74 -10.14
N GLN A 32 -13.71 -8.41 -10.87
CA GLN A 32 -13.52 -9.79 -11.37
C GLN A 32 -12.24 -9.96 -12.20
N ASP A 33 -11.94 -9.00 -13.07
CA ASP A 33 -10.77 -9.03 -13.97
C ASP A 33 -9.75 -7.93 -13.66
N ASN A 34 -9.88 -7.25 -12.51
CA ASN A 34 -9.04 -6.12 -12.13
C ASN A 34 -8.40 -6.37 -10.77
N VAL A 35 -7.23 -7.01 -10.80
CA VAL A 35 -6.48 -7.41 -9.60
C VAL A 35 -5.01 -7.00 -9.74
N PRO A 36 -4.69 -5.69 -9.78
CA PRO A 36 -3.31 -5.24 -9.94
C PRO A 36 -2.44 -5.65 -8.76
N LEU A 37 -1.19 -5.99 -9.07
CA LEU A 37 -0.13 -6.16 -8.08
C LEU A 37 0.08 -4.83 -7.36
N ALA A 38 0.12 -4.87 -6.03
CA ALA A 38 0.44 -3.72 -5.22
C ALA A 38 1.93 -3.37 -5.36
N THR A 39 2.22 -2.08 -5.41
CA THR A 39 3.57 -1.53 -5.32
C THR A 39 3.67 -0.67 -4.08
N LEU A 40 4.91 -0.40 -3.64
CA LEU A 40 5.11 0.56 -2.57
C LEU A 40 4.52 1.91 -2.96
N THR A 41 3.81 2.52 -2.01
CA THR A 41 3.28 3.88 -2.16
C THR A 41 4.37 4.83 -2.66
N PRO A 42 4.06 5.73 -3.61
CA PRO A 42 5.01 6.76 -4.03
C PRO A 42 5.53 7.56 -2.83
N GLY A 43 6.86 7.60 -2.67
CA GLY A 43 7.54 8.23 -1.54
C GLY A 43 7.74 7.32 -0.32
N ALA A 44 7.04 6.18 -0.21
CA ALA A 44 7.32 5.21 0.84
C ALA A 44 8.71 4.59 0.62
N ALA A 45 9.54 4.64 1.65
CA ALA A 45 10.82 3.96 1.71
C ALA A 45 10.70 2.71 2.57
N CYS A 46 11.30 1.62 2.11
CA CYS A 46 11.41 0.36 2.86
C CYS A 46 12.86 0.09 3.21
N ARG A 47 13.14 -0.19 4.49
CA ARG A 47 14.44 -0.65 4.97
C ARG A 47 14.24 -1.67 6.08
N ASP A 48 14.84 -2.86 5.93
CA ASP A 48 14.79 -3.93 6.93
C ASP A 48 13.36 -4.30 7.37
N GLY A 49 12.41 -4.32 6.43
CA GLY A 49 10.99 -4.62 6.70
C GLY A 49 10.22 -3.48 7.37
N LYS A 50 10.85 -2.32 7.59
CA LYS A 50 10.24 -1.11 8.12
C LYS A 50 9.91 -0.14 6.99
N VAL A 51 8.67 0.33 6.98
CA VAL A 51 8.19 1.35 6.04
C VAL A 51 8.24 2.72 6.71
N THR A 52 8.76 3.70 5.99
CA THR A 52 8.72 5.12 6.38
C THR A 52 8.13 5.94 5.24
N TYR A 53 7.36 6.96 5.58
CA TYR A 53 6.75 7.88 4.63
C TYR A 53 7.40 9.26 4.78
N PRO A 54 7.47 10.07 3.71
CA PRO A 54 7.96 11.43 3.81
C PRO A 54 7.04 12.21 4.76
N ALA A 55 7.61 13.19 5.48
CA ALA A 55 6.80 14.18 6.15
C ALA A 55 5.92 14.87 5.10
N ALA A 56 4.66 15.13 5.42
CA ALA A 56 3.87 16.00 4.56
C ALA A 56 4.54 17.37 4.56
N ASP A 57 4.93 17.87 3.39
CA ASP A 57 5.27 19.28 3.24
C ASP A 57 4.02 20.07 3.65
N GLY A 58 4.15 20.87 4.71
CA GLY A 58 3.04 21.62 5.31
C GLY A 58 2.50 22.73 4.43
#